data_AF-A0AA38NZQ4-F1
#
_entry.id   AF-A0AA38NZQ4-F1
#
_cell.length_a   1.000
_cell.length_b   1.000
_cell.length_c   1.000
_cell.angle_alpha   90.00
_cell.angle_beta   90.00
_cell.angle_gamma   90.00
#
_symmetry.space_group_name_H-M   'P 1'
#
loop_
_entity.id
_entity.type
_entity.pdbx_description
1 polymer ?
#
loop_
_entity_poly.entity_id
_entity_poly.type
_entity_poly.pdbx_seq_one_letter_code
_entity_poly.pdbx_strand_id
1 'polypeptide(L)'
;SADSETIPVSNSPVAGIVSTPNSDSTVSASDDVSSNTSSATKPLPSSSAAFPLSTDAVDLTDCPRWLSDAYEALTAENSPQDPLWRKALCDLVTFERYHSFKNPNGNGSTFPPTGRPQAFTWWFQNRKTVSRLPPDDKFGTLAEFSSQLWTWYSMINPEWRERDISGRIVVNGSGEGDWDEFDRSGQNGMLSLVVSLHWWYQHLESPSSDWLLGLRDISWVLSELVK
;
A
#
# COMPACT_ATOMS: atom_id res chain seq x y z
N SER A 1 28.80 -34.03 52.67
CA SER A 1 27.59 -34.77 52.32
C SER A 1 26.90 -33.97 51.23
N ALA A 2 27.15 -34.22 49.93
CA ALA A 2 26.71 -35.38 49.13
C ALA A 2 25.19 -35.55 49.29
N ASP A 3 24.34 -35.33 48.28
CA ASP A 3 24.29 -35.96 46.93
C ASP A 3 23.99 -34.91 45.82
N SER A 4 24.49 -34.92 44.58
CA SER A 4 24.77 -35.93 43.54
C SER A 4 23.52 -36.60 42.93
N GLU A 5 23.00 -36.04 41.83
CA GLU A 5 22.41 -36.85 40.75
C GLU A 5 22.69 -36.24 39.37
N THR A 6 23.03 -37.11 38.43
CA THR A 6 23.69 -36.87 37.14
C THR A 6 22.89 -37.59 36.04
N ILE A 7 22.40 -36.83 35.05
CA ILE A 7 22.23 -37.06 33.58
C ILE A 7 21.59 -38.39 33.06
N PRO A 8 20.92 -38.41 31.88
CA PRO A 8 21.69 -38.70 30.66
C PRO A 8 21.33 -37.85 29.42
N VAL A 9 22.39 -37.53 28.69
CA VAL A 9 22.47 -37.08 27.30
C VAL A 9 22.10 -38.27 26.42
N SER A 10 21.32 -38.04 25.36
CA SER A 10 21.19 -38.99 24.25
C SER A 10 21.70 -38.34 22.98
N ASN A 11 22.69 -39.00 22.39
CA ASN A 11 23.38 -38.65 21.16
C ASN A 11 23.27 -39.84 20.19
N SER A 12 23.28 -39.53 18.89
CA SER A 12 23.79 -40.34 17.75
C SER A 12 22.74 -40.81 16.71
N PRO A 13 23.13 -41.27 15.50
CA PRO A 13 23.80 -40.49 14.43
C PRO A 13 23.43 -40.93 12.96
N VAL A 14 24.06 -40.29 11.94
CA VAL A 14 24.48 -40.81 10.59
C VAL A 14 23.37 -41.18 9.58
N ALA A 15 23.40 -41.03 8.24
CA ALA A 15 24.29 -40.68 7.10
C ALA A 15 23.39 -40.00 6.03
N GLY A 16 23.77 -39.16 5.08
CA GLY A 16 24.97 -39.08 4.25
C GLY A 16 24.66 -39.61 2.84
N ILE A 17 24.44 -38.75 1.83
CA ILE A 17 24.70 -39.06 0.40
C ILE A 17 25.08 -37.77 -0.36
N VAL A 18 26.25 -37.84 -0.98
CA VAL A 18 26.86 -36.95 -1.98
C VAL A 18 26.21 -37.14 -3.34
N SER A 19 26.04 -36.07 -4.14
CA SER A 19 26.47 -36.02 -5.56
C SER A 19 26.27 -34.62 -6.15
N THR A 20 27.21 -34.25 -7.00
CA THR A 20 27.56 -32.91 -7.51
C THR A 20 27.07 -32.73 -8.98
N PRO A 21 27.61 -31.84 -9.83
CA PRO A 21 26.82 -30.84 -10.55
C PRO A 21 26.85 -31.06 -12.09
N ASN A 22 26.13 -30.23 -12.85
CA ASN A 22 26.50 -29.88 -14.23
C ASN A 22 25.77 -28.57 -14.59
N SER A 23 26.45 -27.49 -14.99
CA SER A 23 27.02 -27.21 -16.33
C SER A 23 25.88 -27.05 -17.36
N ASP A 24 25.77 -26.05 -18.23
CA ASP A 24 26.67 -24.97 -18.65
C ASP A 24 25.83 -23.95 -19.44
N SER A 25 26.37 -22.75 -19.51
CA SER A 25 26.10 -21.56 -20.30
C SER A 25 25.44 -21.72 -21.67
N THR A 26 24.63 -20.74 -22.08
CA THR A 26 24.94 -19.96 -23.31
C THR A 26 24.18 -18.64 -23.37
N VAL A 27 24.95 -17.57 -23.54
CA VAL A 27 24.54 -16.18 -23.73
C VAL A 27 24.70 -15.80 -25.21
N SER A 28 23.75 -14.99 -25.67
CA SER A 28 23.86 -13.85 -26.62
C SER A 28 24.46 -14.04 -28.02
N ALA A 29 23.67 -13.66 -29.03
CA ALA A 29 23.97 -12.65 -30.08
C ALA A 29 23.12 -12.94 -31.33
N SER A 30 22.76 -12.02 -32.21
CA SER A 30 22.48 -10.59 -32.18
C SER A 30 21.86 -10.30 -33.56
N ASP A 31 20.99 -9.31 -33.57
CA ASP A 31 20.10 -8.93 -34.65
C ASP A 31 20.74 -8.50 -35.97
N ASP A 32 19.85 -8.58 -36.94
CA ASP A 32 19.94 -8.33 -38.36
C ASP A 32 20.25 -6.87 -38.77
N VAL A 33 20.67 -6.81 -40.02
CA VAL A 33 21.02 -5.68 -40.87
C VAL A 33 19.80 -4.77 -41.15
N SER A 34 19.99 -3.44 -41.13
CA SER A 34 20.00 -2.58 -42.33
C SER A 34 19.64 -1.08 -42.12
N SER A 35 20.54 -0.25 -42.66
CA SER A 35 20.29 0.89 -43.57
C SER A 35 19.50 2.15 -43.14
N ASN A 36 20.28 3.25 -43.05
CA ASN A 36 20.05 4.61 -43.57
C ASN A 36 18.72 4.90 -44.30
N THR A 37 18.17 6.12 -44.11
CA THR A 37 18.27 7.26 -45.06
C THR A 37 17.36 8.42 -44.61
N SER A 38 17.93 9.62 -44.50
CA SER A 38 17.23 10.88 -44.29
C SER A 38 16.35 11.28 -45.49
N SER A 39 15.20 11.91 -45.25
CA SER A 39 14.77 13.12 -45.98
C SER A 39 13.47 13.70 -45.44
N ALA A 40 13.45 15.03 -45.36
CA ALA A 40 12.37 15.88 -44.90
C ALA A 40 11.16 15.92 -45.85
N THR A 41 9.94 16.10 -45.33
CA THR A 41 8.89 16.90 -46.02
C THR A 41 7.76 17.38 -45.09
N LYS A 42 7.50 18.69 -45.21
CA LYS A 42 6.21 19.43 -45.10
C LYS A 42 5.49 19.60 -43.75
N PRO A 43 5.23 20.85 -43.31
CA PRO A 43 4.26 21.17 -42.26
C PRO A 43 2.88 21.48 -42.87
N LEU A 44 1.80 21.09 -42.18
CA LEU A 44 0.42 21.66 -42.15
C LEU A 44 -0.54 20.65 -41.46
N PRO A 45 -1.80 21.01 -41.12
CA PRO A 45 -2.29 22.10 -40.27
C PRO A 45 -3.19 21.56 -39.13
N SER A 46 -3.68 22.48 -38.30
CA SER A 46 -4.98 22.42 -37.61
C SER A 46 -5.27 21.34 -36.57
N SER A 47 -5.54 21.86 -35.37
CA SER A 47 -6.76 21.58 -34.60
C SER A 47 -6.98 20.14 -34.17
N SER A 48 -6.63 19.81 -32.93
CA SER A 48 -7.43 18.84 -32.20
C SER A 48 -7.31 19.07 -30.70
N ALA A 49 -8.42 19.58 -30.16
CA ALA A 49 -8.88 19.51 -28.79
C ALA A 49 -7.79 19.51 -27.70
N ALA A 50 -7.62 20.66 -27.05
CA ALA A 50 -7.43 20.64 -25.62
C ALA A 50 -8.61 19.85 -25.04
N PHE A 51 -8.37 18.60 -24.65
CA PHE A 51 -9.31 17.87 -23.81
C PHE A 51 -9.55 18.77 -22.59
N PRO A 52 -10.81 19.13 -22.26
CA PRO A 52 -11.06 19.74 -20.98
C PRO A 52 -10.58 18.71 -19.97
N LEU A 53 -9.51 19.07 -19.25
CA LEU A 53 -9.15 18.42 -18.01
C LEU A 53 -10.37 18.67 -17.12
N SER A 54 -11.35 17.76 -17.14
CA SER A 54 -12.38 17.75 -16.11
C SER A 54 -11.63 17.56 -14.81
N THR A 55 -11.38 18.68 -14.14
CA THR A 55 -11.17 18.72 -12.71
C THR A 55 -12.48 18.20 -12.12
N ASP A 56 -12.58 16.88 -12.00
CA ASP A 56 -13.47 16.20 -11.07
C ASP A 56 -13.01 16.63 -9.67
N ALA A 57 -13.32 17.87 -9.32
CA ALA A 57 -13.10 18.39 -7.99
C ALA A 57 -14.07 17.61 -7.09
N VAL A 58 -13.51 16.86 -6.15
CA VAL A 58 -14.31 16.18 -5.14
C VAL A 58 -15.13 17.22 -4.41
N ASP A 59 -16.44 17.00 -4.33
CA ASP A 59 -17.32 17.83 -3.54
C ASP A 59 -16.97 17.64 -2.05
N LEU A 60 -16.32 18.63 -1.46
CA LEU A 60 -15.99 18.68 -0.04
C LEU A 60 -17.02 19.49 0.77
N THR A 61 -18.16 19.83 0.18
CA THR A 61 -19.24 20.51 0.90
C THR A 61 -19.68 19.66 2.09
N ASP A 62 -19.89 20.32 3.23
CA ASP A 62 -20.26 19.71 4.52
C ASP A 62 -19.26 18.70 5.10
N CYS A 63 -18.07 18.54 4.50
CA CYS A 63 -17.03 17.68 5.06
C CYS A 63 -16.52 18.26 6.38
N PRO A 64 -16.36 17.42 7.42
CA PRO A 64 -15.79 17.88 8.67
C PRO A 64 -14.34 18.32 8.45
N ARG A 65 -13.89 19.29 9.25
CA ARG A 65 -12.56 19.87 9.13
C ARG A 65 -11.43 18.85 9.02
N TRP A 66 -11.48 17.74 9.78
CA TRP A 66 -10.43 16.73 9.73
C TRP A 66 -10.30 16.04 8.36
N LEU A 67 -11.41 15.88 7.63
CA LEU A 67 -11.41 15.27 6.30
C LEU A 67 -10.98 16.27 5.25
N SER A 68 -11.43 17.53 5.37
CA SER A 68 -10.99 18.62 4.48
C SER A 68 -9.49 18.88 4.61
N ASP A 69 -8.99 19.01 5.84
CA ASP A 69 -7.56 19.18 6.13
C ASP A 69 -6.74 17.97 5.64
N ALA A 70 -7.29 16.76 5.74
CA ALA A 70 -6.66 15.54 5.21
C ALA A 70 -6.61 15.54 3.68
N TYR A 71 -7.72 15.86 3.02
CA TYR A 71 -7.80 15.89 1.56
C TYR A 71 -6.85 16.94 0.97
N GLU A 72 -6.82 18.14 1.55
CA GLU A 72 -5.86 19.20 1.17
C GLU A 72 -4.41 18.70 1.29
N ALA A 73 -4.07 18.04 2.39
CA ALA A 73 -2.72 17.49 2.59
C ALA A 73 -2.38 16.33 1.63
N LEU A 74 -3.36 15.50 1.26
CA LEU A 74 -3.20 14.34 0.34
C LEU A 74 -3.26 14.73 -1.15
N THR A 75 -3.53 16.00 -1.44
CA THR A 75 -3.55 16.57 -2.80
C THR A 75 -2.54 17.71 -3.00
N ALA A 76 -1.68 17.94 -2.00
CA ALA A 76 -0.58 18.89 -2.08
C ALA A 76 0.44 18.50 -3.16
N GLU A 77 1.35 19.42 -3.51
CA GLU A 77 2.32 19.29 -4.61
C GLU A 77 3.16 17.99 -4.58
N ASN A 78 3.45 17.47 -3.39
CA ASN A 78 4.22 16.25 -3.18
C ASN A 78 3.39 14.96 -3.12
N SER A 79 2.11 15.03 -3.51
CA SER A 79 1.20 13.88 -3.54
C SER A 79 1.33 13.09 -4.85
N PRO A 80 0.92 11.81 -4.88
CA PRO A 80 0.88 11.02 -6.10
C PRO A 80 -0.01 11.66 -7.17
N GLN A 81 0.51 11.73 -8.40
CA GLN A 81 -0.23 12.22 -9.57
C GLN A 81 -1.03 11.11 -10.27
N ASP A 82 -0.96 9.88 -9.76
CA ASP A 82 -1.64 8.72 -10.33
C ASP A 82 -3.18 8.92 -10.31
N PRO A 83 -3.90 8.69 -11.42
CA PRO A 83 -5.36 8.79 -11.43
C PRO A 83 -6.05 7.91 -10.39
N LEU A 84 -5.47 6.75 -10.07
CA LEU A 84 -5.98 5.82 -9.07
C LEU A 84 -5.86 6.38 -7.65
N TRP A 85 -4.83 7.19 -7.38
CA TRP A 85 -4.71 7.93 -6.12
C TRP A 85 -5.87 8.89 -5.93
N ARG A 86 -6.15 9.72 -6.94
CA ARG A 86 -7.29 10.64 -6.91
C ARG A 86 -8.61 9.89 -6.78
N LYS A 87 -8.79 8.78 -7.50
CA LYS A 87 -9.99 7.93 -7.35
C LYS A 87 -10.13 7.42 -5.90
N ALA A 88 -9.06 6.91 -5.30
CA ALA A 88 -9.08 6.45 -3.92
C ALA A 88 -9.47 7.58 -2.94
N LEU A 89 -9.03 8.82 -3.17
CA LEU A 89 -9.46 9.97 -2.36
C LEU A 89 -10.94 10.31 -2.56
N CYS A 90 -11.45 10.25 -3.80
CA CYS A 90 -12.88 10.42 -4.09
C CYS A 90 -13.73 9.36 -3.38
N ASP A 91 -13.31 8.09 -3.48
CA ASP A 91 -14.00 6.96 -2.83
C ASP A 91 -13.93 7.09 -1.31
N LEU A 92 -12.79 7.51 -0.75
CA LEU A 92 -12.65 7.78 0.69
C LEU A 92 -13.63 8.86 1.16
N VAL A 93 -13.75 9.99 0.45
CA VAL A 93 -14.72 11.04 0.83
C VAL A 93 -16.15 10.52 0.72
N THR A 94 -16.45 9.73 -0.30
CA THR A 94 -17.77 9.11 -0.50
C THR A 94 -18.10 8.12 0.62
N PHE A 95 -17.14 7.28 0.98
CA PHE A 95 -17.22 6.34 2.10
C PHE A 95 -17.49 7.08 3.41
N GLU A 96 -16.69 8.09 3.73
CA GLU A 96 -16.90 8.86 4.96
C GLU A 96 -18.26 9.57 4.97
N ARG A 97 -18.73 10.08 3.82
CA ARG A 97 -20.08 10.65 3.69
C ARG A 97 -21.17 9.60 3.90
N TYR A 98 -21.01 8.39 3.37
CA TYR A 98 -21.94 7.28 3.57
C TYR A 98 -22.10 6.96 5.08
N HIS A 99 -21.01 7.01 5.84
CA HIS A 99 -21.04 6.89 7.30
C HIS A 99 -21.45 8.17 8.05
N SER A 100 -21.97 9.19 7.36
CA SER A 100 -22.33 10.50 7.94
C SER A 100 -21.16 11.15 8.68
N PHE A 101 -19.95 10.93 8.18
CA PHE A 101 -18.69 11.41 8.75
C PHE A 101 -18.46 11.00 10.22
N LYS A 102 -19.04 9.86 10.63
CA LYS A 102 -18.81 9.30 11.97
C LYS A 102 -17.31 9.11 12.19
N ASN A 103 -16.80 9.69 13.26
CA ASN A 103 -15.41 9.52 13.70
C ASN A 103 -15.40 8.79 15.05
N PRO A 104 -15.68 7.47 15.05
CA PRO A 104 -15.82 6.72 16.28
C PRO A 104 -14.50 6.67 17.05
N ASN A 105 -14.61 6.71 18.37
CA ASN A 105 -13.48 6.55 19.30
C ASN A 105 -13.66 5.24 20.08
N GLY A 106 -12.55 4.58 20.41
CA GLY A 106 -12.54 3.40 21.27
C GLY A 106 -12.31 2.08 20.51
N ASN A 107 -12.50 0.97 21.23
CA ASN A 107 -12.31 -0.37 20.69
C ASN A 107 -13.28 -0.63 19.53
N GLY A 108 -12.76 -0.96 18.35
CA GLY A 108 -13.54 -1.20 17.13
C GLY A 108 -13.54 -0.04 16.14
N SER A 109 -13.03 1.15 16.48
CA SER A 109 -12.88 2.25 15.51
C SER A 109 -11.55 2.27 14.78
N THR A 110 -10.63 1.38 15.17
CA THR A 110 -9.29 1.24 14.59
C THR A 110 -9.09 -0.19 14.15
N PHE A 111 -8.29 -0.39 13.10
CA PHE A 111 -7.72 -1.70 12.80
C PHE A 111 -6.88 -2.25 13.97
N PRO A 112 -6.77 -3.59 14.09
CA PRO A 112 -5.99 -4.24 15.15
C PRO A 112 -4.56 -3.67 15.28
N PRO A 113 -4.08 -3.41 16.51
CA PRO A 113 -2.76 -2.81 16.72
C PRO A 113 -1.61 -3.80 16.53
N THR A 114 -1.87 -5.11 16.58
CA THR A 114 -0.86 -6.16 16.45
C THR A 114 -0.17 -6.06 15.09
N GLY A 115 1.17 -6.08 15.07
CA GLY A 115 1.95 -6.02 13.81
C GLY A 115 1.93 -4.67 13.09
N ARG A 116 1.20 -3.67 13.59
CA ARG A 116 1.07 -2.35 12.95
C ARG A 116 2.40 -1.59 12.96
N PRO A 117 2.81 -0.95 11.85
CA PRO A 117 4.03 -0.13 11.82
C PRO A 117 4.01 0.97 12.89
N GLN A 118 5.16 1.25 13.51
CA GLN A 118 5.26 2.20 14.62
C GLN A 118 4.83 3.64 14.22
N ALA A 119 5.02 4.01 12.95
CA ALA A 119 4.55 5.24 12.36
C ALA A 119 3.06 5.53 12.62
N PHE A 120 2.18 4.51 12.58
CA PHE A 120 0.77 4.68 12.89
C PHE A 120 0.55 5.08 14.34
N THR A 121 1.21 4.39 15.27
CA THR A 121 1.11 4.69 16.70
C THR A 121 1.58 6.11 16.99
N TRP A 122 2.68 6.54 16.38
CA TRP A 122 3.14 7.93 16.47
C TRP A 122 2.09 8.89 15.91
N TRP A 123 1.53 8.62 14.73
CA TRP A 123 0.55 9.51 14.10
C TRP A 123 -0.74 9.64 14.93
N PHE A 124 -1.24 8.54 15.49
CA PHE A 124 -2.40 8.54 16.39
C PHE A 124 -2.18 9.40 17.63
N GLN A 125 -0.97 9.37 18.21
CA GLN A 125 -0.59 10.22 19.35
C GLN A 125 -0.39 11.69 18.96
N ASN A 126 -0.02 11.96 17.71
CA ASN A 126 0.29 13.30 17.20
C ASN A 126 -0.89 13.96 16.50
N ARG A 127 -2.10 13.81 17.07
CA ARG A 127 -3.35 14.43 16.59
C ARG A 127 -3.73 14.06 15.16
N LYS A 128 -3.15 12.98 14.60
CA LYS A 128 -3.50 12.47 13.26
C LYS A 128 -3.36 13.50 12.15
N THR A 129 -2.41 14.43 12.28
CA THR A 129 -2.18 15.47 11.27
C THR A 129 -1.57 14.85 10.01
N VAL A 130 -2.32 14.86 8.91
CA VAL A 130 -1.94 14.17 7.66
C VAL A 130 -0.73 14.79 6.97
N SER A 131 -0.57 16.12 7.07
CA SER A 131 0.60 16.83 6.53
C SER A 131 1.90 16.55 7.28
N ARG A 132 1.87 15.81 8.39
CA ARG A 132 3.06 15.44 9.15
C ARG A 132 3.56 14.07 8.73
N LEU A 133 4.83 14.03 8.35
CA LEU A 133 5.58 12.81 8.17
C LEU A 133 6.01 12.22 9.53
N PRO A 134 5.93 10.89 9.71
CA PRO A 134 6.57 10.23 10.85
C PRO A 134 8.09 10.50 10.83
N PRO A 135 8.72 10.73 11.99
CA PRO A 135 10.17 10.88 12.05
C PRO A 135 10.88 9.56 11.72
N ASP A 136 12.14 9.64 11.27
CA ASP A 136 12.93 8.49 10.80
C ASP A 136 13.00 7.34 11.81
N ASP A 137 13.04 7.63 13.12
CA ASP A 137 13.07 6.62 14.18
C ASP A 137 11.73 5.89 14.40
N LYS A 138 10.65 6.39 13.80
CA LYS A 138 9.31 5.80 13.82
C LYS A 138 8.90 5.22 12.47
N PHE A 139 9.42 5.79 11.38
CA PHE A 139 9.24 5.31 10.03
C PHE A 139 10.14 4.10 9.74
N GLY A 140 11.41 4.16 10.19
CA GLY A 140 12.45 3.21 9.83
C GLY A 140 13.01 3.48 8.43
N THR A 141 13.58 2.46 7.80
CA THR A 141 13.89 2.51 6.37
C THR A 141 12.64 2.28 5.52
N LEU A 142 12.66 2.77 4.28
CA LEU A 142 11.60 2.52 3.30
C LEU A 142 11.24 1.03 3.16
N ALA A 143 12.26 0.16 3.11
CA ALA A 143 12.07 -1.28 2.95
C ALA A 143 11.45 -1.95 4.19
N GLU A 144 11.84 -1.51 5.39
CA GLU A 144 11.23 -1.98 6.64
C GLU A 144 9.78 -1.52 6.74
N PHE A 145 9.51 -0.25 6.42
CA PHE A 145 8.16 0.30 6.47
C PHE A 145 7.23 -0.41 5.49
N SER A 146 7.62 -0.56 4.22
CA SER A 146 6.77 -1.21 3.21
C SER A 146 6.51 -2.68 3.56
N SER A 147 7.53 -3.40 4.03
CA SER A 147 7.39 -4.80 4.46
C SER A 147 6.45 -4.94 5.66
N GLN A 148 6.61 -4.09 6.69
CA GLN A 148 5.72 -4.08 7.85
C GLN A 148 4.30 -3.69 7.48
N LEU A 149 4.13 -2.69 6.60
CA LEU A 149 2.82 -2.26 6.12
C LEU A 149 2.12 -3.40 5.38
N TRP A 150 2.79 -4.11 4.47
CA TRP A 150 2.21 -5.25 3.77
C TRP A 150 1.85 -6.41 4.70
N THR A 151 2.74 -6.71 5.65
CA THR A 151 2.50 -7.77 6.64
C THR A 151 1.26 -7.44 7.46
N TRP A 152 1.19 -6.22 8.00
CA TRP A 152 0.07 -5.76 8.80
C TRP A 152 -1.22 -5.66 7.99
N TYR A 153 -1.16 -5.04 6.81
CA TYR A 153 -2.30 -4.91 5.90
C TYR A 153 -2.86 -6.29 5.53
N SER A 154 -2.00 -7.25 5.23
CA SER A 154 -2.42 -8.62 4.97
C SER A 154 -3.07 -9.23 6.20
N MET A 155 -2.51 -9.05 7.40
CA MET A 155 -3.08 -9.60 8.63
C MET A 155 -4.46 -9.04 8.97
N ILE A 156 -4.72 -7.75 8.73
CA ILE A 156 -6.02 -7.14 9.04
C ILE A 156 -7.09 -7.45 8.00
N ASN A 157 -6.70 -7.87 6.78
CA ASN A 157 -7.63 -8.24 5.72
C ASN A 157 -8.46 -9.47 6.10
N PRO A 158 -9.74 -9.52 5.69
CA PRO A 158 -10.60 -10.66 5.97
C PRO A 158 -10.00 -11.99 5.53
N GLU A 159 -10.34 -13.07 6.25
CA GLU A 159 -9.81 -14.42 5.97
C GLU A 159 -10.18 -14.95 4.58
N TRP A 160 -11.33 -14.52 4.04
CA TRP A 160 -11.82 -14.96 2.73
C TRP A 160 -11.00 -14.42 1.54
N ARG A 161 -10.11 -13.46 1.77
CA ARG A 161 -9.24 -12.89 0.73
C ARG A 161 -8.13 -13.84 0.35
N GLU A 162 -7.92 -14.04 -0.95
CA GLU A 162 -6.80 -14.83 -1.47
C GLU A 162 -5.44 -14.27 -1.02
N ARG A 163 -4.55 -15.19 -0.64
CA ARG A 163 -3.19 -14.92 -0.19
C ARG A 163 -2.20 -15.77 -0.97
N ASP A 164 -1.03 -15.20 -1.23
CA ASP A 164 0.07 -15.93 -1.83
C ASP A 164 0.79 -16.83 -0.81
N ILE A 165 1.83 -17.54 -1.26
CA ILE A 165 2.63 -18.44 -0.42
C ILE A 165 3.32 -17.76 0.76
N SER A 166 3.46 -16.42 0.74
CA SER A 166 4.03 -15.63 1.81
C SER A 166 2.98 -15.09 2.79
N GLY A 167 1.70 -15.41 2.56
CA GLY A 167 0.57 -14.90 3.35
C GLY A 167 0.16 -13.48 2.97
N ARG A 168 0.78 -12.90 1.93
CA ARG A 168 0.45 -11.58 1.42
C ARG A 168 -0.82 -11.66 0.59
N ILE A 169 -1.65 -10.64 0.73
CA ILE A 169 -2.85 -10.49 -0.09
C ILE A 169 -2.52 -10.44 -1.57
N VAL A 170 -3.26 -11.22 -2.36
CA VAL A 170 -3.24 -11.14 -3.82
C VAL A 170 -4.16 -10.00 -4.27
N VAL A 171 -3.59 -8.99 -4.91
CA VAL A 171 -4.36 -7.86 -5.46
C VAL A 171 -5.26 -8.35 -6.58
N ASN A 172 -6.55 -8.00 -6.52
CA ASN A 172 -7.61 -8.58 -7.38
C ASN A 172 -7.73 -10.11 -7.26
N GLY A 173 -7.27 -10.68 -6.15
CA GLY A 173 -7.44 -12.09 -5.85
C GLY A 173 -8.90 -12.51 -5.77
N SER A 174 -9.13 -13.80 -5.95
CA SER A 174 -10.43 -14.41 -5.78
C SER A 174 -10.87 -14.44 -4.31
N GLY A 175 -12.18 -14.50 -4.09
CA GLY A 175 -12.76 -14.53 -2.75
C GLY A 175 -14.16 -13.96 -2.75
N GLU A 176 -14.99 -14.43 -1.82
CA GLU A 176 -16.34 -13.91 -1.61
C GLU A 176 -16.59 -13.86 -0.10
N GLY A 177 -17.05 -12.72 0.37
CA GLY A 177 -17.30 -12.48 1.79
C GLY A 177 -17.62 -11.01 2.04
N ASP A 178 -17.81 -10.68 3.32
CA ASP A 178 -18.19 -9.35 3.75
C ASP A 178 -16.97 -8.49 4.10
N TRP A 179 -17.10 -7.18 3.87
CA TRP A 179 -16.13 -6.15 4.19
C TRP A 179 -16.32 -5.53 5.58
N ASP A 180 -17.24 -6.04 6.40
CA ASP A 180 -17.51 -5.61 7.79
C ASP A 180 -16.25 -5.34 8.65
N GLU A 181 -15.18 -6.11 8.47
CA GLU A 181 -13.92 -5.92 9.22
C GLU A 181 -13.15 -4.65 8.77
N PHE A 182 -13.33 -4.28 7.52
CA PHE A 182 -12.76 -3.11 6.84
C PHE A 182 -13.68 -1.89 6.81
N ASP A 183 -14.96 -2.07 7.12
CA ASP A 183 -15.91 -0.99 7.33
C ASP A 183 -15.57 -0.23 8.63
N ARG A 184 -14.57 0.65 8.51
CA ARG A 184 -14.02 1.49 9.57
C ARG A 184 -13.98 2.92 9.07
N SER A 185 -14.94 3.74 9.49
CA SER A 185 -15.01 5.17 9.20
C SER A 185 -14.15 6.01 10.15
N GLY A 186 -13.89 7.25 9.76
CA GLY A 186 -13.17 8.24 10.55
C GLY A 186 -11.65 8.15 10.45
N GLN A 187 -10.97 8.95 11.28
CA GLN A 187 -9.52 9.17 11.15
C GLN A 187 -8.66 7.94 11.48
N ASN A 188 -9.26 6.93 12.11
CA ASN A 188 -8.60 5.71 12.55
C ASN A 188 -8.85 4.51 11.62
N GLY A 189 -9.76 4.66 10.67
CA GLY A 189 -10.16 3.63 9.74
C GLY A 189 -9.43 3.74 8.41
N MET A 190 -10.16 3.73 7.30
CA MET A 190 -9.59 3.71 5.96
C MET A 190 -8.68 4.91 5.65
N LEU A 191 -8.95 6.09 6.22
CA LEU A 191 -8.05 7.24 6.10
C LEU A 191 -6.63 6.90 6.55
N SER A 192 -6.46 6.10 7.60
CA SER A 192 -5.12 5.74 8.11
C SER A 192 -4.30 4.93 7.10
N LEU A 193 -4.94 4.06 6.31
CA LEU A 193 -4.27 3.29 5.26
C LEU A 193 -3.86 4.19 4.08
N VAL A 194 -4.75 5.09 3.64
CA VAL A 194 -4.45 6.07 2.59
C VAL A 194 -3.29 6.98 3.01
N VAL A 195 -3.31 7.47 4.24
CA VAL A 195 -2.22 8.30 4.80
C VAL A 195 -0.90 7.52 4.83
N SER A 196 -0.93 6.23 5.15
CA SER A 196 0.29 5.40 5.14
C SER A 196 0.89 5.21 3.75
N LEU A 197 0.05 5.09 2.71
CA LEU A 197 0.51 5.07 1.32
C LEU A 197 1.12 6.42 0.92
N HIS A 198 0.58 7.53 1.42
CA HIS A 198 1.16 8.85 1.18
C HIS A 198 2.55 8.98 1.81
N TRP A 199 2.73 8.55 3.06
CA TRP A 199 4.06 8.54 3.68
C TRP A 199 5.04 7.68 2.92
N TRP A 200 4.62 6.48 2.49
CA TRP A 200 5.44 5.63 1.65
C TRP A 200 5.85 6.37 0.37
N TYR A 201 4.89 6.96 -0.34
CA TYR A 201 5.14 7.69 -1.57
C TYR A 201 6.16 8.82 -1.41
N GLN A 202 6.06 9.60 -0.32
CA GLN A 202 6.97 10.72 -0.07
C GLN A 202 8.43 10.30 0.15
N HIS A 203 8.69 9.02 0.42
CA HIS A 203 10.04 8.46 0.54
C HIS A 203 10.53 7.78 -0.75
N LEU A 204 9.74 7.81 -1.82
CA LEU A 204 10.10 7.26 -3.11
C LEU A 204 10.65 8.34 -4.05
N GLU A 205 11.68 8.00 -4.82
CA GLU A 205 12.10 8.81 -5.98
C GLU A 205 11.13 8.65 -7.16
N SER A 206 10.51 7.46 -7.28
CA SER A 206 9.47 7.14 -8.25
C SER A 206 8.56 6.02 -7.73
N PRO A 207 7.28 5.94 -8.17
CA PRO A 207 6.35 4.90 -7.73
C PRO A 207 6.92 3.50 -7.98
N SER A 208 7.11 2.73 -6.90
CA SER A 208 7.55 1.35 -7.02
C SER A 208 6.37 0.44 -7.40
N SER A 209 6.65 -0.71 -8.02
CA SER A 209 5.61 -1.72 -8.29
C SER A 209 4.89 -2.14 -7.01
N ASP A 210 5.61 -2.20 -5.90
CA ASP A 210 5.07 -2.62 -4.62
C ASP A 210 4.09 -1.59 -4.04
N TRP A 211 4.42 -0.30 -4.16
CA TRP A 211 3.53 0.79 -3.80
C TRP A 211 2.28 0.83 -4.68
N LEU A 212 2.44 0.66 -6.01
CA LEU A 212 1.33 0.63 -6.96
C LEU A 212 0.35 -0.52 -6.69
N LEU A 213 0.84 -1.69 -6.27
CA LEU A 213 0.00 -2.80 -5.83
C LEU A 213 -0.81 -2.43 -4.58
N GLY A 214 -0.18 -1.73 -3.62
CA GLY A 214 -0.84 -1.26 -2.41
C GLY A 214 -1.93 -0.24 -2.71
N LEU A 215 -1.63 0.73 -3.58
CA LEU A 215 -2.61 1.70 -4.05
C LEU A 215 -3.78 1.02 -4.77
N ARG A 216 -3.49 0.08 -5.68
CA ARG A 216 -4.54 -0.64 -6.42
C ARG A 216 -5.48 -1.38 -5.49
N ASP A 217 -4.92 -2.10 -4.53
CA ASP A 217 -5.71 -2.90 -3.61
C ASP A 217 -6.53 -2.02 -2.65
N ILE A 218 -5.92 -0.99 -2.04
CA ILE A 218 -6.66 -0.07 -1.15
C ILE A 218 -7.74 0.72 -1.90
N SER A 219 -7.47 1.15 -3.13
CA SER A 219 -8.48 1.81 -3.98
C SER A 219 -9.64 0.87 -4.32
N TRP A 220 -9.35 -0.41 -4.57
CA TRP A 220 -10.37 -1.41 -4.80
C TRP A 220 -11.23 -1.62 -3.55
N VAL A 221 -10.62 -1.82 -2.38
CA VAL A 221 -11.36 -1.97 -1.10
C VAL A 221 -12.26 -0.77 -0.83
N LEU A 222 -11.75 0.45 -0.99
CA LEU A 222 -12.58 1.67 -0.86
C LEU A 222 -13.74 1.70 -1.85
N SER A 223 -13.51 1.23 -3.08
CA SER A 223 -14.56 1.14 -4.09
C SER A 223 -15.63 0.11 -3.72
N GLU A 224 -15.28 -0.99 -3.04
CA GLU A 224 -16.25 -1.98 -2.56
C GLU A 224 -17.07 -1.46 -1.38
N LEU A 225 -16.45 -0.67 -0.48
CA LEU A 225 -17.10 -0.10 0.70
C LEU A 225 -18.14 1.00 0.39
N VAL A 226 -18.16 1.52 -0.83
CA VAL A 226 -19.09 2.58 -1.27
C VAL A 226 -20.20 2.09 -2.21
N LYS A 227 -20.30 0.77 -2.41
CA LYS A 227 -21.32 0.16 -3.28
C LYS A 227 -22.69 0.02 -2.63
#